data_AF-A0A1H5JYA5-F1
#
_entry.id   AF-A0A1H5JYA5-F1
#
_cell.length_a   1.000
_cell.length_b   1.000
_cell.length_c   1.000
_cell.angle_alpha   90.00
_cell.angle_beta   90.00
_cell.angle_gamma   90.00
#
_symmetry.space_group_name_H-M   'P 1'
#
loop_
_entity.id
_entity.type
_entity.pdbx_description
1 polymer ?
#
loop_
_entity_poly.entity_id
_entity_poly.type
_entity_poly.pdbx_seq_one_letter_code
_entity_poly.pdbx_strand_id
1 'polypeptide(L)'
;MPEPLRQAVHQLVSEAVMNCQEVLRYTEPDIARDWQRMTLIRATDAADTMDMASLLIAAYRQQHTDVEMDTLSSHLQVRQQRSRAAGPRESDRQEVAGMLGGPQPPESDADARRWYSWGQGYAEEGLMTEPDERRLFAEACLHGLRARLCDDVDSLDVYLPPRVAEMARKVAEVLEEPQPATA
;
A
#
# COMPACT_ATOMS: atom_id res chain seq x y z
N MET A 1 4.76 -24.95 -1.66
CA MET A 1 5.98 -24.14 -1.44
C MET A 1 6.80 -24.86 -0.37
N PRO A 2 8.13 -25.04 -0.52
CA PRO A 2 8.94 -25.66 0.52
C PRO A 2 9.08 -24.72 1.73
N GLU A 3 9.34 -25.29 2.90
CA GLU A 3 9.26 -24.56 4.17
C GLU A 3 10.21 -23.35 4.28
N PRO A 4 11.50 -23.40 3.89
CA PRO A 4 12.37 -22.22 3.98
C PRO A 4 11.93 -21.06 3.09
N LEU A 5 11.41 -21.36 1.88
CA LEU A 5 10.86 -20.34 0.99
C LEU A 5 9.55 -19.77 1.54
N ARG A 6 8.71 -20.60 2.18
CA ARG A 6 7.49 -20.14 2.85
C ARG A 6 7.83 -19.17 3.97
N GLN A 7 8.81 -19.47 4.81
CA GLN A 7 9.26 -18.59 5.88
C GLN A 7 9.84 -17.28 5.35
N ALA A 8 10.71 -17.31 4.32
CA ALA A 8 11.26 -16.11 3.69
C ALA A 8 10.17 -15.21 3.06
N VAL A 9 9.21 -15.81 2.33
CA VAL A 9 8.08 -15.08 1.75
C VAL A 9 7.18 -14.49 2.84
N HIS A 10 6.90 -15.22 3.92
CA HIS A 10 6.14 -14.71 5.06
C HIS A 10 6.83 -13.49 5.70
N GLN A 11 8.16 -13.54 5.89
CA GLN A 11 8.93 -12.41 6.44
C GLN A 11 8.84 -11.17 5.54
N LEU A 12 9.09 -11.33 4.24
CA LEU A 12 9.03 -10.22 3.27
C LEU A 12 7.62 -9.63 3.17
N VAL A 13 6.56 -10.45 3.16
CA VAL A 13 5.18 -9.95 3.14
C VAL A 13 4.86 -9.18 4.44
N SER A 14 5.31 -9.63 5.60
CA SER A 14 5.15 -8.90 6.87
C SER A 14 5.87 -7.55 6.86
N GLU A 15 7.10 -7.50 6.32
CA GLU A 15 7.88 -6.27 6.17
C GLU A 15 7.23 -5.28 5.19
N ALA A 16 6.70 -5.77 4.06
CA ALA A 16 5.92 -4.95 3.13
C ALA A 16 4.65 -4.36 3.79
N VAL A 17 3.96 -5.13 4.64
CA VAL A 17 2.79 -4.66 5.39
C VAL A 17 3.17 -3.58 6.42
N MET A 18 4.31 -3.69 7.10
CA MET A 18 4.80 -2.64 8.01
C MET A 18 5.14 -1.35 7.24
N ASN A 19 5.81 -1.44 6.09
CA ASN A 19 6.07 -0.28 5.23
C ASN A 19 4.76 0.37 4.73
N CYS A 20 3.75 -0.42 4.34
CA CYS A 20 2.41 0.09 3.99
C CYS A 20 1.68 0.78 5.16
N GLN A 21 1.84 0.27 6.39
CA GLN A 21 1.30 0.88 7.61
C GLN A 21 1.94 2.25 7.92
N GLU A 22 3.21 2.44 7.57
CA GLU A 22 3.85 3.76 7.59
C GLU A 22 3.36 4.67 6.45
N VAL A 23 3.21 4.16 5.21
CA VAL A 23 2.64 4.92 4.09
C VAL A 23 1.31 5.56 4.49
N LEU A 24 0.37 4.76 5.04
CA LEU A 24 -0.93 5.24 5.52
C LEU A 24 -0.78 6.37 6.56
N ARG A 25 0.05 6.17 7.60
CA ARG A 25 0.19 7.16 8.67
C ARG A 25 0.97 8.41 8.27
N TYR A 26 1.81 8.38 7.24
CA TYR A 26 2.45 9.59 6.70
C TYR A 26 1.55 10.39 5.75
N THR A 27 0.50 9.79 5.18
CA THR A 27 -0.52 10.53 4.39
C THR A 27 -1.55 11.29 5.23
N GLU A 28 -1.54 11.14 6.56
CA GLU A 28 -2.56 11.75 7.46
C GLU A 28 -2.27 13.23 7.78
N PRO A 29 -3.31 14.09 7.92
CA PRO A 29 -3.14 15.55 7.91
C PRO A 29 -2.16 16.12 8.93
N ASP A 30 -2.24 15.68 10.18
CA ASP A 30 -1.52 16.31 11.31
C ASP A 30 -0.07 15.79 11.50
N ILE A 31 0.34 14.79 10.71
CA ILE A 31 1.71 14.22 10.72
C ILE A 31 2.66 15.01 9.79
N ALA A 32 2.11 15.88 8.94
CA ALA A 32 2.62 16.10 7.59
C ALA A 32 3.73 17.17 7.41
N ARG A 33 4.80 17.17 8.22
CA ARG A 33 6.03 17.93 7.86
C ARG A 33 6.88 17.23 6.80
N ASP A 34 7.12 15.94 6.96
CA ASP A 34 8.01 15.14 6.10
C ASP A 34 7.25 14.14 5.19
N TRP A 35 5.93 14.30 5.06
CA TRP A 35 5.04 13.33 4.37
C TRP A 35 5.56 12.95 2.97
N GLN A 36 5.89 13.94 2.14
CA GLN A 36 6.37 13.72 0.77
C GLN A 36 7.58 12.78 0.73
N ARG A 37 8.51 12.96 1.67
CA ARG A 37 9.72 12.14 1.76
C ARG A 37 9.40 10.75 2.31
N MET A 38 8.68 10.67 3.42
CA MET A 38 8.46 9.40 4.12
C MET A 38 7.45 8.50 3.40
N THR A 39 6.34 9.04 2.90
CA THR A 39 5.38 8.30 2.07
C THR A 39 6.05 7.74 0.82
N LEU A 40 6.91 8.51 0.13
CA LEU A 40 7.66 8.01 -1.03
C LEU A 40 8.64 6.90 -0.66
N ILE A 41 9.47 7.09 0.38
CA ILE A 41 10.43 6.07 0.83
C ILE A 41 9.71 4.77 1.19
N ARG A 42 8.67 4.84 2.04
CA ARG A 42 7.95 3.65 2.51
C ARG A 42 7.14 2.96 1.42
N ALA A 43 6.61 3.71 0.45
CA ALA A 43 5.97 3.12 -0.73
C ALA A 43 6.99 2.41 -1.63
N THR A 44 8.21 2.93 -1.76
CA THR A 44 9.29 2.23 -2.48
C THR A 44 9.79 1.00 -1.71
N ASP A 45 10.01 1.10 -0.40
CA ASP A 45 10.42 -0.01 0.46
C ASP A 45 9.41 -1.18 0.33
N ALA A 46 8.12 -0.93 0.56
CA ALA A 46 7.06 -1.93 0.44
C ALA A 46 7.04 -2.62 -0.94
N ALA A 47 7.20 -1.84 -2.01
CA ALA A 47 7.16 -2.34 -3.37
C ALA A 47 8.41 -3.15 -3.76
N ASP A 48 9.59 -2.79 -3.25
CA ASP A 48 10.83 -3.57 -3.45
C ASP A 48 10.80 -4.87 -2.63
N THR A 49 10.30 -4.84 -1.39
CA THR A 49 10.13 -6.05 -0.57
C THR A 49 9.15 -7.04 -1.21
N MET A 50 8.07 -6.56 -1.85
CA MET A 50 7.14 -7.40 -2.62
C MET A 50 7.71 -7.90 -3.95
N ASP A 51 8.56 -7.12 -4.64
CA ASP A 51 9.26 -7.60 -5.83
C ASP A 51 10.28 -8.70 -5.47
N MET A 52 11.04 -8.54 -4.38
CA MET A 52 11.92 -9.59 -3.84
C MET A 52 11.15 -10.88 -3.51
N ALA A 53 9.99 -10.79 -2.85
CA ALA A 53 9.16 -11.96 -2.57
C ALA A 53 8.68 -12.64 -3.87
N SER A 54 8.28 -11.85 -4.87
CA SER A 54 7.81 -12.35 -6.18
C SER A 54 8.94 -13.03 -6.95
N LEU A 55 10.14 -12.43 -6.98
CA LEU A 55 11.32 -12.97 -7.63
C LEU A 55 11.86 -14.24 -6.96
N LEU A 56 11.82 -14.34 -5.62
CA LEU A 56 12.18 -15.58 -4.90
C LEU A 56 11.23 -16.74 -5.24
N ILE A 57 9.92 -16.49 -5.30
CA ILE A 57 8.94 -17.48 -5.74
C ILE A 57 9.21 -17.88 -7.20
N ALA A 58 9.50 -16.91 -8.06
CA ALA A 58 9.77 -17.15 -9.47
C ALA A 58 11.05 -17.97 -9.71
N ALA A 59 12.16 -17.61 -9.05
CA ALA A 59 13.42 -18.34 -9.13
C ALA A 59 13.26 -19.79 -8.63
N TYR A 60 12.53 -20.02 -7.54
CA TYR A 60 12.21 -21.37 -7.08
C TYR A 60 11.41 -22.16 -8.14
N ARG A 61 10.37 -21.55 -8.74
CA ARG A 61 9.57 -22.19 -9.79
C ARG A 61 10.40 -22.54 -11.03
N GLN A 62 11.30 -21.65 -11.45
CA GLN A 62 12.21 -21.88 -12.58
C GLN A 62 13.21 -23.02 -12.31
N GLN A 63 13.68 -23.17 -11.07
CA GLN A 63 14.65 -24.21 -10.69
C GLN A 63 14.04 -25.58 -10.39
N HIS A 64 12.77 -25.65 -9.95
CA HIS A 64 12.16 -26.86 -9.38
C HIS A 64 10.89 -27.33 -10.10
N THR A 65 10.49 -26.69 -11.21
CA THR A 65 9.39 -27.13 -12.08
C THR A 65 9.61 -26.68 -13.51
N ASP A 66 9.14 -27.47 -14.48
CA ASP A 66 9.18 -27.13 -15.92
C ASP A 66 8.15 -26.04 -16.28
N VAL A 67 8.33 -24.83 -15.71
CA VAL A 67 7.52 -23.65 -16.01
C VAL A 67 8.22 -22.80 -17.05
N GLU A 68 7.60 -22.72 -18.23
CA GLU A 68 8.07 -21.88 -19.32
C GLU A 68 8.22 -20.40 -18.91
N MET A 69 9.27 -19.76 -19.42
CA MET A 69 9.59 -18.37 -19.06
C MET A 69 8.50 -17.37 -19.45
N ASP A 70 7.73 -17.64 -20.50
CA ASP A 70 6.56 -16.83 -20.86
C ASP A 70 5.42 -16.97 -19.84
N THR A 71 5.18 -18.18 -19.32
CA THR A 71 4.23 -18.40 -18.22
C THR A 71 4.66 -17.68 -16.96
N LEU A 72 5.96 -17.75 -16.64
CA LEU A 72 6.52 -17.06 -15.47
C LEU A 72 6.46 -15.53 -15.61
N SER A 73 6.77 -15.00 -16.80
CA SER A 73 6.67 -13.57 -17.14
C SER A 73 5.23 -13.06 -17.13
N SER A 74 4.26 -13.91 -17.44
CA SER A 74 2.83 -13.62 -17.31
C SER A 74 2.42 -13.48 -15.85
N HIS A 75 2.83 -14.41 -14.98
CA HIS A 75 2.56 -14.35 -13.53
C HIS A 75 3.24 -13.15 -12.84
N LEU A 76 4.49 -12.84 -13.22
CA LEU A 76 5.22 -11.65 -12.76
C LEU A 76 4.70 -10.34 -13.38
N GLN A 77 3.77 -10.41 -14.34
CA GLN A 77 3.19 -9.27 -15.04
C GLN A 77 4.24 -8.27 -15.58
N VAL A 78 5.37 -8.77 -16.09
CA VAL A 78 6.55 -7.93 -16.46
C VAL A 78 6.25 -6.88 -17.55
N ARG A 79 5.17 -7.07 -18.33
CA ARG A 79 4.67 -6.08 -19.31
C ARG A 79 3.92 -4.91 -18.69
N GLN A 80 3.50 -5.04 -17.43
CA GLN A 80 2.83 -4.01 -16.63
C GLN A 80 3.79 -3.28 -15.69
N GLN A 81 4.91 -3.92 -15.30
CA GLN A 81 5.97 -3.28 -14.50
C GLN A 81 6.46 -1.98 -15.16
N ARG A 82 6.68 -0.95 -14.33
CA ARG A 82 7.17 0.37 -14.74
C ARG A 82 8.41 0.71 -13.91
N SER A 83 9.53 1.02 -14.57
CA SER A 83 10.74 1.45 -13.85
C SER A 83 10.49 2.76 -13.11
N ARG A 84 10.65 2.77 -11.78
CA ARG A 84 10.49 3.97 -10.94
C ARG A 84 11.52 5.05 -11.28
N ALA A 85 12.71 4.64 -11.77
CA ALA A 85 13.77 5.55 -12.21
C ALA A 85 13.42 6.35 -13.49
N ALA A 86 12.31 6.01 -14.18
CA ALA A 86 11.78 6.83 -15.27
C ALA A 86 10.96 8.04 -14.77
N GLY A 87 10.61 8.10 -13.48
CA GLY A 87 9.82 9.16 -12.87
C GLY A 87 8.34 9.19 -13.26
N PRO A 88 7.57 10.17 -12.75
CA PRO A 88 6.14 10.32 -13.05
C PRO A 88 5.88 10.61 -14.53
N ARG A 89 4.99 9.80 -15.11
CA ARG A 89 4.57 9.87 -16.51
C ARG A 89 3.49 10.93 -16.73
N GLU A 90 3.14 11.17 -17.99
CA GLU A 90 2.04 12.06 -18.33
C GLU A 90 0.69 11.53 -17.82
N SER A 91 0.43 10.21 -17.89
CA SER A 91 -0.76 9.59 -17.27
C SER A 91 -0.94 10.02 -15.81
N ASP A 92 0.16 9.98 -15.06
CA ASP A 92 0.19 10.19 -13.63
C ASP A 92 -0.06 11.68 -13.29
N ARG A 93 0.39 12.59 -14.17
CA ARG A 93 0.11 14.04 -14.10
C ARG A 93 -1.34 14.37 -14.46
N GLN A 94 -1.89 13.70 -15.47
CA GLN A 94 -3.29 13.90 -15.87
C GLN A 94 -4.25 13.38 -14.80
N GLU A 95 -3.93 12.26 -14.14
CA GLU A 95 -4.66 11.76 -12.98
C GLU A 95 -4.61 12.75 -11.81
N VAL A 96 -3.42 13.26 -11.44
CA VAL A 96 -3.29 14.31 -10.42
C VAL A 96 -4.01 15.62 -10.81
N ALA A 97 -4.02 15.99 -12.09
CA ALA A 97 -4.79 17.14 -12.56
C ALA A 97 -6.30 16.94 -12.37
N GLY A 98 -6.81 15.72 -12.60
CA GLY A 98 -8.18 15.35 -12.28
C GLY A 98 -8.50 15.44 -10.79
N MET A 99 -7.61 14.94 -9.93
CA MET A 99 -7.78 15.00 -8.47
C MET A 99 -7.83 16.43 -7.91
N LEU A 100 -7.11 17.36 -8.55
CA LEU A 100 -6.91 18.72 -8.04
C LEU A 100 -7.71 19.81 -8.79
N GLY A 101 -8.66 19.42 -9.65
CA GLY A 101 -9.47 20.37 -10.42
C GLY A 101 -8.68 21.20 -11.43
N GLY A 102 -7.65 20.60 -12.03
CA GLY A 102 -6.79 21.21 -13.04
C GLY A 102 -7.46 21.42 -14.40
N PRO A 103 -6.70 21.81 -15.44
CA PRO A 103 -7.25 21.97 -16.78
C PRO A 103 -7.59 20.60 -17.40
N GLN A 104 -8.83 20.43 -17.84
CA GLN A 104 -9.27 19.20 -18.51
C GLN A 104 -8.55 19.01 -19.87
N PRO A 105 -8.11 17.78 -20.22
CA PRO A 105 -7.45 17.51 -21.49
C PRO A 105 -8.34 17.75 -22.73
N PRO A 106 -7.75 18.06 -23.91
CA PRO A 106 -8.48 18.21 -25.15
C PRO A 106 -9.31 16.98 -25.53
N GLU A 107 -10.45 17.18 -26.19
CA GLU A 107 -11.35 16.07 -26.59
C GLU A 107 -10.70 15.05 -27.53
N SER A 108 -9.65 15.44 -28.24
CA SER A 108 -8.85 14.58 -29.11
C SER A 108 -7.92 13.62 -28.38
N ASP A 109 -7.63 13.84 -27.09
CA ASP A 109 -6.75 12.99 -26.29
C ASP A 109 -7.57 12.11 -25.34
N ALA A 110 -8.06 11.00 -25.88
CA ALA A 110 -8.90 10.05 -25.16
C ALA A 110 -8.18 9.37 -23.99
N ASP A 111 -6.87 9.14 -24.07
CA ASP A 111 -6.09 8.57 -22.99
C ASP A 111 -5.88 9.59 -21.87
N ALA A 112 -5.49 10.83 -22.16
CA ALA A 112 -5.38 11.88 -21.14
C ALA A 112 -6.73 12.12 -20.44
N ARG A 113 -7.84 12.20 -21.19
CA ARG A 113 -9.19 12.32 -20.60
C ARG A 113 -9.56 11.15 -19.70
N ARG A 114 -9.12 9.93 -20.01
CA ARG A 114 -9.34 8.75 -19.15
C ARG A 114 -8.61 8.88 -17.81
N TRP A 115 -7.33 9.21 -17.82
CA TRP A 115 -6.55 9.40 -16.58
C TRP A 115 -7.10 10.57 -15.76
N TYR A 116 -7.43 11.70 -16.40
CA TYR A 116 -8.08 12.83 -15.74
C TYR A 116 -9.44 12.46 -15.10
N SER A 117 -10.26 11.66 -15.78
CA SER A 117 -11.54 11.17 -15.23
C SER A 117 -11.35 10.20 -14.05
N TRP A 118 -10.27 9.43 -14.00
CA TRP A 118 -9.92 8.62 -12.83
C TRP A 118 -9.51 9.52 -11.65
N GLY A 119 -8.72 10.56 -11.92
CA GLY A 119 -8.40 11.63 -10.97
C GLY A 119 -9.65 12.27 -10.35
N GLN A 120 -10.62 12.67 -11.18
CA GLN A 120 -11.90 13.20 -10.72
C GLN A 120 -12.64 12.21 -9.80
N GLY A 121 -12.67 10.92 -10.14
CA GLY A 121 -13.33 9.90 -9.31
C GLY A 121 -12.78 9.79 -7.89
N TYR A 122 -11.48 10.01 -7.69
CA TYR A 122 -10.91 10.08 -6.34
C TYR A 122 -11.37 11.32 -5.56
N ALA A 123 -11.48 12.47 -6.23
CA ALA A 123 -11.85 13.76 -5.61
C ALA A 123 -13.36 13.94 -5.38
N GLU A 124 -14.19 13.44 -6.31
CA GLU A 124 -15.64 13.60 -6.28
C GLU A 124 -16.35 12.49 -5.48
N GLU A 125 -15.78 11.28 -5.41
CA GLU A 125 -16.45 10.11 -4.82
C GLU A 125 -15.68 9.39 -3.70
N GLY A 126 -14.37 9.60 -3.54
CA GLY A 126 -13.58 8.93 -2.49
C GLY A 126 -13.59 7.39 -2.56
N LEU A 127 -13.87 6.83 -3.75
CA LEU A 127 -14.28 5.44 -4.07
C LEU A 127 -15.78 5.16 -3.81
N MET A 128 -16.59 5.17 -4.89
CA MET A 128 -17.99 4.71 -4.90
C MET A 128 -18.14 3.22 -4.54
N THR A 129 -18.34 2.96 -3.25
CA THR A 129 -19.29 2.02 -2.62
C THR A 129 -19.34 2.42 -1.13
N GLU A 130 -20.29 1.94 -0.33
CA GLU A 130 -20.09 1.97 1.13
C GLU A 130 -18.69 1.39 1.45
N PRO A 131 -17.87 2.06 2.27
CA PRO A 131 -16.46 1.70 2.43
C PRO A 131 -16.35 0.28 2.96
N ASP A 132 -15.83 -0.63 2.11
CA ASP A 132 -15.80 -2.08 2.36
C ASP A 132 -15.38 -2.36 3.80
N GLU A 133 -16.26 -3.01 4.55
CA GLU A 133 -16.04 -3.25 5.97
C GLU A 133 -14.78 -4.07 6.21
N ARG A 134 -14.33 -4.86 5.23
CA ARG A 134 -13.04 -5.57 5.25
C ARG A 134 -11.86 -4.62 5.10
N ARG A 135 -11.98 -3.58 4.27
CA ARG A 135 -10.97 -2.52 4.12
C ARG A 135 -10.87 -1.72 5.41
N LEU A 136 -12.00 -1.21 5.91
CA LEU A 136 -12.05 -0.46 7.17
C LEU A 136 -11.54 -1.29 8.36
N PHE A 137 -11.87 -2.58 8.42
CA PHE A 137 -11.39 -3.46 9.48
C PHE A 137 -9.87 -3.73 9.36
N ALA A 138 -9.34 -3.95 8.15
CA ALA A 138 -7.90 -4.11 7.94
C ALA A 138 -7.13 -2.83 8.29
N GLU A 139 -7.63 -1.67 7.86
CA GLU A 139 -7.10 -0.33 8.16
C GLU A 139 -7.08 -0.07 9.67
N ALA A 140 -8.21 -0.31 10.36
CA ALA A 140 -8.29 -0.21 11.81
C ALA A 140 -7.38 -1.21 12.55
N CYS A 141 -7.23 -2.44 12.04
CA CYS A 141 -6.28 -3.42 12.59
C CYS A 141 -4.84 -2.93 12.49
N LEU A 142 -4.45 -2.34 11.34
CA LEU A 142 -3.11 -1.78 11.15
C LEU A 142 -2.88 -0.58 12.07
N HIS A 143 -3.84 0.33 12.21
CA HIS A 143 -3.67 1.50 13.09
C HIS A 143 -3.69 1.12 14.58
N GLY A 144 -4.56 0.21 15.01
CA GLY A 144 -4.64 -0.28 16.39
C GLY A 144 -3.39 -1.04 16.82
N LEU A 145 -2.87 -1.92 15.95
CA LEU A 145 -1.60 -2.64 16.20
C LEU A 145 -0.43 -1.66 16.36
N ARG A 146 -0.30 -0.67 15.46
CA ARG A 146 0.74 0.36 15.59
C ARG A 146 0.60 1.17 16.88
N ALA A 147 -0.60 1.67 17.15
CA ALA A 147 -0.86 2.51 18.32
C ALA A 147 -0.52 1.79 19.63
N ARG A 148 -0.85 0.49 19.72
CA ARG A 148 -0.50 -0.35 20.88
C ARG A 148 1.00 -0.62 21.01
N LEU A 149 1.72 -0.77 19.90
CA LEU A 149 3.18 -1.00 19.88
C LEU A 149 4.01 0.28 20.06
N CYS A 150 3.39 1.46 19.98
CA CYS A 150 4.05 2.76 20.12
C CYS A 150 3.56 3.57 21.33
N ASP A 151 2.71 3.00 22.18
CA ASP A 151 2.00 3.68 23.28
C ASP A 151 1.27 4.97 22.84
N ASP A 152 0.76 4.98 21.60
CA ASP A 152 0.18 6.13 20.88
C ASP A 152 -1.34 5.95 20.63
N VAL A 153 -2.04 5.30 21.58
CA VAL A 153 -3.47 4.97 21.46
C VAL A 153 -4.37 6.21 21.58
N ASP A 154 -4.05 7.13 22.48
CA ASP A 154 -4.87 8.32 22.76
C ASP A 154 -4.92 9.30 21.58
N SER A 155 -3.93 9.28 20.68
CA SER A 155 -3.91 10.15 19.51
C SER A 155 -4.64 9.58 18.30
N LEU A 156 -5.16 8.34 18.35
CA LEU A 156 -5.96 7.71 17.28
C LEU A 156 -7.10 8.61 16.79
N ASP A 157 -7.81 9.28 17.70
CA ASP A 157 -8.93 10.19 17.37
C ASP A 157 -8.49 11.56 16.81
N VAL A 158 -7.20 11.87 16.80
CA VAL A 158 -6.63 13.08 16.18
C VAL A 158 -6.38 12.84 14.69
N TYR A 159 -5.68 11.75 14.38
CA TYR A 159 -5.13 11.49 13.04
C TYR A 159 -5.93 10.49 12.18
N LEU A 160 -7.19 10.16 12.51
CA LEU A 160 -8.03 9.20 11.75
C LEU A 160 -9.52 9.59 11.68
N PRO A 161 -10.28 9.09 10.66
CA PRO A 161 -11.75 9.18 10.64
C PRO A 161 -12.40 8.48 11.85
N PRO A 162 -13.45 9.03 12.47
CA PRO A 162 -13.99 8.51 13.74
C PRO A 162 -14.37 7.02 13.76
N ARG A 163 -14.95 6.48 12.68
CA ARG A 163 -15.29 5.05 12.57
C ARG A 163 -14.03 4.15 12.56
N VAL A 164 -12.93 4.62 11.97
CA VAL A 164 -11.65 3.90 11.95
C VAL A 164 -10.97 4.00 13.31
N ALA A 165 -10.95 5.19 13.91
CA ALA A 165 -10.38 5.43 15.25
C ALA A 165 -11.05 4.57 16.33
N GLU A 166 -12.39 4.48 16.35
CA GLU A 166 -13.14 3.65 17.30
C GLU A 166 -12.78 2.16 17.17
N MET A 167 -12.66 1.65 15.94
CA MET A 167 -12.25 0.25 15.70
C MET A 167 -10.77 0.02 16.01
N ALA A 168 -9.89 0.98 15.71
CA ALA A 168 -8.47 0.90 16.00
C ALA A 168 -8.20 0.88 17.52
N ARG A 169 -8.94 1.68 18.30
CA ARG A 169 -8.89 1.61 19.78
C ARG A 169 -9.33 0.24 20.30
N LYS A 170 -10.44 -0.30 19.82
CA LYS A 170 -10.89 -1.67 20.18
C LYS A 170 -9.86 -2.75 19.84
N VAL A 171 -9.11 -2.61 18.73
CA VAL A 171 -7.99 -3.52 18.40
C VAL A 171 -6.83 -3.33 19.37
N ALA A 172 -6.43 -2.08 19.68
CA ALA A 172 -5.36 -1.79 20.63
C ALA A 172 -5.67 -2.30 22.05
N GLU A 173 -6.93 -2.18 22.49
CA GLU A 173 -7.43 -2.61 23.81
C GLU A 173 -7.36 -4.14 24.00
N VAL A 174 -7.59 -4.94 22.95
CA VAL A 174 -7.55 -6.42 23.03
C VAL A 174 -6.17 -7.02 22.73
N LEU A 175 -5.20 -6.19 22.35
CA LEU A 175 -3.82 -6.62 22.12
C LEU A 175 -3.05 -6.62 23.46
N GLU A 176 -2.79 -7.83 23.95
CA GLU A 176 -1.81 -8.07 25.02
C GLU A 176 -0.43 -7.52 24.61
N GLU A 177 0.30 -6.98 25.58
CA GLU A 177 1.70 -6.56 25.36
C GLU A 177 2.54 -7.79 24.95
N PRO A 178 3.29 -7.72 23.83
CA PRO A 178 4.16 -8.81 23.42
C PRO A 178 5.23 -9.08 24.48
N GLN A 179 5.05 -10.15 25.25
CA GLN A 179 6.05 -10.56 26.22
C GLN A 179 7.37 -10.85 25.49
N PRO A 180 8.52 -10.30 25.95
CA PRO A 180 9.80 -10.55 25.31
C PRO A 180 10.10 -12.06 25.37
N ALA A 181 10.45 -12.64 24.22
CA ALA A 181 10.76 -14.06 24.15
C ALA A 181 11.90 -14.41 25.13
N THR A 182 11.62 -15.31 26.06
CA THR A 182 12.62 -15.80 27.02
C THR A 182 13.73 -16.53 26.27
N ALA A 183 14.97 -16.06 26.46
CA ALA A 183 16.19 -16.60 25.87
C ALA A 183 16.63 -17.93 26.48
#